data_AF-A0A5B0SDM1-F1
#
_entry.id   AF-A0A5B0SDM1-F1
#
_cell.length_a   1.000
_cell.length_b   1.000
_cell.length_c   1.000
_cell.angle_alpha   90.00
_cell.angle_beta   90.00
_cell.angle_gamma   90.00
#
_symmetry.space_group_name_H-M   'P 1'
#
loop_
_entity.id
_entity.type
_entity.pdbx_description
1 polymer ?
#
loop_
_entity_poly.entity_id
_entity_poly.type
_entity_poly.pdbx_seq_one_letter_code
_entity_poly.pdbx_strand_id
1 'polypeptide(L)'
;MITFIFAKLLACSVVFLLIKFRDRAIGTTKRKDIGFYDVPGWPFLGQLPSILKNRARNLEELTLRGLRYGPGHSTTVPGIRIVDISKPEWIEYIQKTNFSNYVKGPLSQALAYDVLGDSIFVSDGPVWKRA
;
A
#
# COMPACT_ATOMS: atom_id res chain seq x y z
N MET A 1 -30.40 -30.45 6.73
CA MET A 1 -29.01 -30.94 6.87
C MET A 1 -28.02 -30.10 6.04
N ILE A 2 -28.25 -29.93 4.74
CA ILE A 2 -27.36 -29.17 3.83
C ILE A 2 -27.14 -27.72 4.28
N THR A 3 -28.19 -26.98 4.65
CA THR A 3 -28.09 -25.58 5.11
C THR A 3 -27.20 -25.41 6.35
N PHE A 4 -27.26 -26.35 7.29
CA PHE A 4 -26.41 -26.34 8.49
C PHE A 4 -24.93 -26.60 8.16
N ILE A 5 -24.66 -27.43 7.15
CA ILE A 5 -23.29 -27.67 6.66
C ILE A 5 -22.75 -26.41 5.99
N PHE A 6 -23.54 -25.75 5.13
CA PHE A 6 -23.15 -24.47 4.51
C PHE A 6 -22.90 -23.38 5.55
N ALA A 7 -23.76 -23.24 6.56
CA ALA A 7 -23.56 -22.26 7.63
C ALA A 7 -22.26 -22.51 8.41
N LYS A 8 -21.94 -23.76 8.72
CA LYS A 8 -20.68 -24.13 9.39
C LYS A 8 -19.46 -23.85 8.53
N LEU A 9 -19.49 -24.20 7.24
CA LEU A 9 -18.41 -23.90 6.30
C LEU A 9 -18.18 -22.40 6.15
N LEU A 10 -19.26 -21.62 6.05
CA LEU A 10 -19.17 -20.17 6.00
C LEU A 10 -18.54 -19.62 7.28
N ALA A 11 -18.99 -20.05 8.46
CA ALA A 11 -18.42 -19.62 9.74
C ALA A 11 -16.93 -19.98 9.85
N CYS A 12 -16.54 -21.20 9.50
CA CYS A 12 -15.13 -21.63 9.46
C CYS A 12 -14.31 -20.80 8.47
N SER A 13 -14.87 -20.46 7.31
CA SER A 13 -14.19 -19.62 6.32
C SER A 13 -13.95 -18.20 6.84
N VAL A 14 -14.93 -17.60 7.51
CA VAL A 14 -14.82 -16.25 8.10
C VAL A 14 -13.78 -16.25 9.22
N VAL A 15 -13.80 -17.25 10.10
CA VAL A 15 -12.80 -17.42 11.16
C VAL A 15 -11.40 -17.59 10.57
N PHE A 16 -11.26 -18.44 9.54
CA PHE A 16 -9.99 -18.62 8.84
C PHE A 16 -9.47 -17.31 8.25
N LEU A 17 -10.35 -16.53 7.62
CA LEU A 17 -9.97 -15.24 7.04
C LEU A 17 -9.62 -14.20 8.11
N LEU A 18 -10.35 -14.16 9.24
CA LEU A 18 -10.03 -13.31 10.39
C LEU A 18 -8.65 -13.62 10.98
N ILE A 19 -8.30 -14.91 11.07
CA ILE A 19 -6.96 -15.33 11.53
C ILE A 19 -5.91 -14.98 10.48
N LYS A 20 -6.18 -15.27 9.20
CA LYS A 20 -5.25 -15.04 8.09
C LYS A 20 -4.94 -13.56 7.93
N PHE A 21 -5.94 -12.69 7.96
CA PHE A 21 -5.85 -11.25 7.74
C PHE A 21 -5.96 -10.44 9.04
N ARG A 22 -5.57 -11.02 10.18
CA ARG A 22 -5.68 -10.37 11.51
C ARG A 22 -4.95 -9.03 11.61
N ASP A 23 -3.81 -8.92 10.92
CA ASP A 23 -2.87 -7.80 11.02
C ASP A 23 -2.70 -7.03 9.70
N ARG A 24 -3.47 -7.37 8.66
CA ARG A 24 -3.28 -6.83 7.31
C ARG A 24 -4.55 -6.84 6.48
N ALA A 25 -4.53 -6.06 5.41
CA ALA A 25 -5.68 -5.97 4.52
C ALA A 25 -5.87 -7.22 3.63
N ILE A 26 -7.11 -7.47 3.24
CA ILE A 26 -7.45 -8.53 2.28
C ILE A 26 -6.77 -8.28 0.93
N GLY A 27 -6.42 -9.34 0.20
CA GLY A 27 -5.73 -9.25 -1.08
C GLY A 27 -4.23 -8.97 -0.96
N THR A 28 -3.67 -8.95 0.26
CA THR A 28 -2.23 -8.77 0.48
C THR A 28 -1.55 -10.04 0.99
N THR A 29 -0.27 -10.20 0.68
CA THR A 29 0.57 -11.31 1.13
C THR A 29 1.45 -10.90 2.30
N LYS A 30 1.68 -11.80 3.26
CA LYS A 30 2.62 -11.53 4.36
C LYS A 30 4.05 -11.54 3.81
N ARG A 31 4.83 -10.50 4.07
CA ARG A 31 6.24 -10.51 3.69
C ARG A 31 7.08 -11.33 4.67
N LYS A 32 8.24 -11.83 4.20
CA LYS A 32 9.18 -12.66 4.97
C LYS A 32 10.58 -12.06 5.06
N ASP A 33 10.78 -10.88 4.52
CA ASP A 33 12.06 -10.21 4.42
C ASP A 33 12.51 -9.66 5.77
N ILE A 34 13.78 -9.91 6.08
CA ILE A 34 14.43 -9.49 7.32
C ILE A 34 14.80 -8.02 7.18
N GLY A 35 14.34 -7.17 8.10
CA GLY A 35 14.66 -5.74 8.14
C GLY A 35 13.58 -4.79 7.60
N PHE A 36 12.45 -5.31 7.12
CA PHE A 36 11.27 -4.50 6.78
C PHE A 36 10.20 -4.64 7.86
N TYR A 37 9.72 -3.51 8.37
CA TYR A 37 8.65 -3.49 9.36
C TYR A 37 7.28 -3.35 8.68
N ASP A 38 6.43 -4.38 8.75
CA ASP A 38 5.04 -4.30 8.29
C ASP A 38 4.16 -3.79 9.43
N VAL A 39 3.60 -2.59 9.28
CA VAL A 39 2.78 -1.92 10.29
C VAL A 39 1.46 -2.68 10.43
N PRO A 40 1.16 -3.28 11.60
CA PRO A 40 -0.05 -4.04 11.77
C PRO A 40 -1.28 -3.13 11.65
N GLY A 41 -2.28 -3.58 10.91
CA GLY A 41 -3.54 -2.88 10.70
C GLY A 41 -4.75 -3.62 11.25
N TRP A 42 -5.92 -3.09 10.96
CA TRP A 42 -7.20 -3.70 11.30
C TRP A 42 -7.42 -4.99 10.48
N PRO A 43 -8.13 -5.99 11.03
CA PRO A 43 -8.49 -7.17 10.28
C PRO A 43 -9.20 -6.80 8.97
N PHE A 44 -8.80 -7.41 7.86
CA PHE A 44 -9.30 -7.18 6.49
C PHE A 44 -9.04 -5.80 5.88
N LEU A 45 -9.02 -4.74 6.67
CA LEU A 45 -8.93 -3.36 6.21
C LEU A 45 -7.51 -2.81 6.26
N GLY A 46 -6.61 -3.45 7.02
CA GLY A 46 -5.27 -2.95 7.26
C GLY A 46 -5.30 -1.54 7.85
N GLN A 47 -4.53 -0.62 7.29
CA GLN A 47 -4.43 0.77 7.75
C GLN A 47 -5.47 1.70 7.13
N LEU A 48 -6.39 1.21 6.29
CA LEU A 48 -7.42 2.03 5.65
C LEU A 48 -8.22 2.89 6.64
N PRO A 49 -8.70 2.38 7.79
CA PRO A 49 -9.43 3.21 8.74
C PRO A 49 -8.60 4.37 9.31
N SER A 50 -7.30 4.13 9.54
CA SER A 50 -6.37 5.16 10.03
C SER A 50 -6.14 6.24 8.98
N ILE A 51 -5.96 5.84 7.71
CA ILE A 51 -5.81 6.77 6.58
C ILE A 51 -7.06 7.64 6.43
N LEU A 52 -8.25 7.05 6.52
CA LEU A 52 -9.52 7.80 6.42
C LEU A 52 -9.69 8.78 7.59
N LYS A 53 -9.35 8.36 8.81
CA LYS A 53 -9.41 9.21 10.00
C LYS A 53 -8.46 10.40 9.90
N ASN A 54 -7.25 10.18 9.38
CA ASN A 54 -6.19 11.18 9.30
C ASN A 54 -6.06 11.84 7.92
N ARG A 55 -7.08 11.73 7.04
CA ARG A 55 -7.00 12.19 5.64
C ARG A 55 -6.61 13.66 5.49
N ALA A 56 -7.03 14.52 6.42
CA ALA A 56 -6.73 15.95 6.41
C ALA A 56 -5.32 16.29 6.92
N ARG A 57 -4.65 15.34 7.58
CA ARG A 57 -3.30 15.46 8.18
C ARG A 57 -2.42 14.31 7.71
N ASN A 58 -2.62 13.86 6.47
CA ASN A 58 -1.96 12.67 5.93
C ASN A 58 -0.43 12.80 5.94
N LEU A 59 0.11 13.98 5.60
CA LEU A 59 1.55 14.22 5.60
C LEU A 59 2.15 14.12 7.00
N GLU A 60 1.47 14.68 8.01
CA GLU A 60 1.91 14.60 9.39
C GLU A 60 1.87 13.15 9.91
N GLU A 61 0.80 12.42 9.60
CA GLU A 61 0.68 10.99 9.94
C GLU A 61 1.81 10.16 9.29
N LEU A 62 2.18 10.45 8.04
CA LEU A 62 3.33 9.81 7.38
C LEU A 62 4.65 10.13 8.09
N THR A 63 4.87 11.41 8.47
CA THR A 63 6.06 11.81 9.24
C THR A 63 6.12 11.10 10.59
N LEU A 64 5.02 11.07 11.35
CA LEU A 64 4.95 10.39 12.64
C LEU A 64 5.22 8.87 12.51
N ARG A 65 4.77 8.24 11.43
CA ARG A 65 5.08 6.83 11.14
C ARG A 65 6.56 6.63 10.82
N GLY A 66 7.16 7.49 10.00
CA GLY A 66 8.59 7.47 9.72
C GLY A 66 9.44 7.61 10.98
N LEU A 67 9.06 8.52 11.88
CA LEU A 67 9.74 8.70 13.18
C LEU A 67 9.56 7.50 14.12
N ARG A 68 8.39 6.85 14.09
CA ARG A 68 8.06 5.73 14.97
C ARG A 68 8.71 4.42 14.53
N TYR A 69 8.65 4.11 13.23
CA TYR A 69 9.03 2.81 12.68
C TYR A 69 10.36 2.83 11.93
N GLY A 70 10.94 4.02 11.75
CA GLY A 70 12.09 4.21 10.89
C GLY A 70 11.74 4.17 9.40
N PRO A 71 12.74 4.38 8.55
CA PRO A 71 12.57 4.33 7.10
C PRO A 71 12.36 2.90 6.62
N GLY A 72 11.45 2.72 5.65
CA GLY A 72 11.18 1.43 5.03
C GLY A 72 10.16 0.55 5.72
N HIS A 73 9.28 1.15 6.50
CA HIS A 73 8.09 0.44 6.94
C HIS A 73 7.10 0.24 5.77
N SER A 74 6.24 -0.76 5.87
CA SER A 74 5.15 -0.98 4.91
C SER A 74 3.82 -1.02 5.61
N THR A 75 2.77 -0.71 4.87
CA THR A 75 1.39 -0.73 5.35
C THR A 75 0.49 -1.36 4.29
N THR A 76 -0.61 -1.96 4.71
CA THR A 76 -1.56 -2.60 3.79
C THR A 76 -2.91 -1.90 3.82
N VAL A 77 -3.54 -1.80 2.65
CA VAL A 77 -4.95 -1.47 2.44
C VAL A 77 -5.53 -2.52 1.50
N PRO A 78 -6.87 -2.66 1.37
CA PRO A 78 -7.44 -3.73 0.54
C PRO A 78 -6.83 -3.77 -0.86
N GLY A 79 -6.22 -4.90 -1.22
CA GLY A 79 -5.57 -5.14 -2.51
C GLY A 79 -4.20 -4.48 -2.73
N ILE A 80 -3.72 -3.60 -1.84
CA ILE A 80 -2.51 -2.80 -2.07
C ILE A 80 -1.60 -2.81 -0.83
N ARG A 81 -0.29 -3.00 -1.06
CA ARG A 81 0.75 -2.68 -0.08
C ARG A 81 1.43 -1.37 -0.47
N ILE A 82 1.50 -0.45 0.47
CA ILE A 82 2.22 0.81 0.36
C ILE A 82 3.53 0.65 1.14
N VAL A 83 4.65 1.01 0.53
CA VAL A 83 5.99 0.89 1.14
C VAL A 83 6.57 2.28 1.24
N ASP A 84 7.05 2.63 2.44
CA ASP A 84 7.81 3.85 2.65
C ASP A 84 9.17 3.75 1.94
N ILE A 85 9.47 4.74 1.11
CA ILE A 85 10.76 4.85 0.41
C ILE A 85 11.42 6.16 0.83
N SER A 86 11.81 6.24 2.11
CA SER A 86 12.45 7.42 2.68
C SER A 86 13.98 7.35 2.71
N LYS A 87 14.60 6.22 2.31
CA LYS A 87 16.06 6.09 2.26
C LYS A 87 16.63 6.67 0.96
N PRO A 88 17.68 7.51 1.01
CA PRO A 88 18.30 8.11 -0.18
C PRO A 88 18.70 7.09 -1.24
N GLU A 89 19.30 5.97 -0.83
CA GLU A 89 19.74 4.91 -1.73
C GLU A 89 18.58 4.24 -2.47
N TRP A 90 17.40 4.15 -1.85
CA TRP A 90 16.22 3.59 -2.50
C TRP A 90 15.54 4.61 -3.42
N ILE A 91 15.54 5.88 -3.02
CA ILE A 91 15.04 6.97 -3.88
C ILE A 91 15.91 7.04 -5.14
N GLU A 92 17.24 7.01 -5.02
CA GLU A 92 18.13 6.98 -6.19
C GLU A 92 17.85 5.74 -7.05
N TYR A 93 17.72 4.57 -6.44
CA TYR A 93 17.43 3.35 -7.19
C TYR A 93 16.13 3.46 -7.99
N ILE A 94 15.05 3.93 -7.36
CA ILE A 94 13.74 4.05 -8.01
C ILE A 94 13.73 5.18 -9.04
N GLN A 95 14.28 6.35 -8.72
CA GLN A 95 14.13 7.55 -9.55
C GLN A 95 15.19 7.68 -10.65
N LYS A 96 16.31 6.95 -10.54
CA LYS A 96 17.44 7.05 -11.47
C LYS A 96 17.88 5.69 -12.00
N THR A 97 18.18 4.72 -11.14
CA THR A 97 18.79 3.45 -11.58
C THR A 97 17.81 2.52 -12.30
N ASN A 98 16.56 2.41 -11.82
CA ASN A 98 15.57 1.44 -12.31
C ASN A 98 14.20 2.09 -12.54
N PHE A 99 14.20 3.34 -13.01
CA PHE A 99 13.00 4.16 -13.20
C PHE A 99 11.90 3.49 -14.00
N SER A 100 12.24 2.77 -15.08
CA SER A 100 11.27 2.11 -15.97
C SER A 100 10.51 0.96 -15.31
N ASN A 101 11.03 0.37 -14.23
CA ASN A 101 10.37 -0.73 -13.53
C ASN A 101 9.35 -0.25 -12.48
N TYR A 102 9.38 1.03 -12.11
CA TYR A 102 8.48 1.64 -11.13
C TYR A 102 7.46 2.56 -11.82
N VAL A 103 6.51 1.92 -12.50
CA VAL A 103 5.40 2.59 -13.19
C VAL A 103 4.47 3.31 -12.21
N LYS A 104 3.96 4.48 -12.61
CA LYS A 104 2.98 5.26 -11.85
C LYS A 104 1.59 4.66 -11.99
N GLY A 105 1.29 4.15 -13.18
CA GLY A 105 0.05 3.45 -13.49
C GLY A 105 -1.16 4.38 -13.66
N PRO A 106 -2.27 3.82 -14.17
CA PRO A 106 -3.41 4.61 -14.64
C PRO A 106 -4.15 5.36 -13.52
N LEU A 107 -4.18 4.81 -12.30
CA LEU A 107 -4.83 5.46 -11.16
C LEU A 107 -4.08 6.75 -10.76
N SER A 108 -2.76 6.65 -10.59
CA SER A 108 -1.93 7.81 -10.21
C SER A 108 -1.95 8.87 -11.31
N GLN A 109 -1.92 8.43 -12.58
CA GLN A 109 -2.05 9.32 -13.72
C GLN A 109 -3.36 10.10 -13.68
N ALA A 110 -4.50 9.40 -13.55
CA ALA A 110 -5.82 10.03 -13.50
C ALA A 110 -5.98 11.02 -12.35
N LEU A 111 -5.37 10.77 -11.18
CA LEU A 111 -5.47 11.66 -10.02
C LEU A 111 -4.63 12.94 -10.14
N ALA A 112 -3.55 12.90 -10.92
CA ALA A 112 -2.59 14.00 -11.01
C ALA A 112 -2.60 14.74 -12.36
N TYR A 113 -3.24 14.19 -13.38
CA TYR A 113 -3.22 14.71 -14.75
C TYR A 113 -3.71 16.16 -14.84
N ASP A 114 -4.80 16.50 -14.17
CA ASP A 114 -5.40 17.85 -14.24
C ASP A 114 -4.46 18.95 -13.73
N VAL A 115 -3.52 18.60 -12.83
CA VAL A 115 -2.59 19.55 -12.22
C VAL A 115 -1.21 19.50 -12.88
N LEU A 116 -0.75 18.30 -13.25
CA LEU A 116 0.65 18.05 -13.63
C LEU A 116 0.80 17.55 -15.09
N GLY A 117 -0.31 17.36 -15.81
CA GLY A 117 -0.33 16.90 -17.20
C GLY A 117 0.52 15.66 -17.42
N ASP A 118 1.23 15.63 -18.54
CA ASP A 118 2.09 14.52 -18.93
C ASP A 118 3.51 14.55 -18.30
N SER A 119 3.68 15.19 -17.14
CA SER A 119 4.98 15.35 -16.50
C SER A 119 5.64 14.04 -16.03
N ILE A 120 6.93 14.13 -15.66
CA ILE A 120 7.75 13.00 -15.17
C ILE A 120 7.16 12.30 -13.93
N PHE A 121 6.31 12.98 -13.15
CA PHE A 121 5.69 12.41 -11.96
C PHE A 121 4.37 11.67 -12.26
N VAL A 122 3.81 11.86 -13.45
CA VAL A 122 2.48 11.38 -13.83
C VAL A 122 2.56 10.32 -14.92
N SER A 123 3.42 10.54 -15.92
CA SER A 123 3.50 9.72 -17.12
C SER A 123 4.54 8.61 -17.03
N ASP A 124 4.16 7.44 -17.57
CA ASP A 124 5.07 6.31 -17.73
C ASP A 124 5.81 6.33 -19.09
N GLY A 125 7.01 5.75 -19.12
CA GLY A 125 7.81 5.65 -20.34
C GLY A 125 8.32 7.00 -20.85
N PRO A 126 8.49 7.18 -22.18
CA PRO A 126 9.12 8.38 -22.75
C PRO A 126 8.18 9.57 -22.91
N VAL A 127 6.89 9.45 -22.53
CA VAL A 127 5.88 10.48 -22.77
C VAL A 127 6.29 11.83 -22.17
N TRP A 128 6.76 11.85 -20.93
CA TRP A 128 7.19 13.06 -20.23
C TRP A 128 8.42 13.75 -20.83
N LYS A 129 9.19 13.07 -21.68
CA LYS A 129 10.36 13.67 -22.37
C LYS A 129 9.95 14.61 -23.50
N ARG A 130 8.67 14.61 -23.87
CA ARG A 130 8.09 15.41 -24.95
C ARG A 130 7.00 16.36 -24.45
N ALA A 131 6.74 16.37 -23.14
CA ALA A 131 5.76 17.22 -22.48
C ALA A 131 6.31 18.62 -22.20
#